data_AF-A0A957EUV1-F1
#
_entry.id   AF-A0A957EUV1-F1
#
_cell.length_a   1.000
_cell.length_b   1.000
_cell.length_c   1.000
_cell.angle_alpha   90.00
_cell.angle_beta   90.00
_cell.angle_gamma   90.00
#
_symmetry.space_group_name_H-M   'P 1'
#
loop_
_entity.id
_entity.type
_entity.pdbx_description
1 polymer ?
#
loop_
_entity_poly.entity_id
_entity_poly.type
_entity_poly.pdbx_seq_one_letter_code
_entity_poly.pdbx_strand_id
1 'polypeptide(L)' 'MENVQSTINLVLKAVAVGMSVAVVVLGTLGHVEISTQVSLLGIGLFALALVALRQ' A
#
# COMPACT_ATOMS: atom_id res chain seq x y z
N MET A 1 9.06 -4.64 23.36
CA MET A 1 9.47 -4.30 21.97
C MET A 1 8.71 -5.12 20.92
N GLU A 2 8.27 -6.35 21.24
CA GLU A 2 7.46 -7.23 20.38
C GLU A 2 6.14 -6.59 19.87
N ASN A 3 5.38 -5.92 20.74
CA ASN A 3 4.14 -5.25 20.36
C ASN A 3 4.32 -4.15 19.30
N VAL A 4 5.45 -3.44 19.30
CA VAL A 4 5.68 -2.34 18.35
C VAL A 4 5.91 -2.90 16.95
N GLN A 5 6.66 -4.00 16.82
CA GLN A 5 6.87 -4.65 15.52
C GLN A 5 5.58 -5.22 14.95
N SER A 6 4.73 -5.84 15.79
CA SER A 6 3.43 -6.35 15.36
C SER A 6 2.53 -5.23 14.83
N THR A 7 2.45 -4.11 15.55
CA THR A 7 1.67 -2.94 15.11
C THR A 7 2.20 -2.36 13.79
N ILE A 8 3.52 -2.20 13.65
CA ILE A 8 4.12 -1.70 12.41
C ILE A 8 3.81 -2.63 11.23
N ASN A 9 3.89 -3.95 11.43
CA ASN A 9 3.58 -4.93 10.39
C ASN A 9 2.10 -4.87 9.97
N LEU A 10 1.19 -4.75 10.95
CA LEU A 10 -0.24 -4.62 10.70
C LEU A 10 -0.56 -3.35 9.89
N VAL A 11 0.03 -2.22 10.27
CA VAL A 11 -0.16 -0.93 9.58
C VAL A 11 0.38 -1.01 8.15
N LEU A 12 1.58 -1.54 7.94
CA LEU A 12 2.16 -1.66 6.60
C LEU A 12 1.33 -2.57 5.69
N LYS A 13 0.81 -3.69 6.22
CA LYS A 13 -0.13 -4.55 5.48
C LYS A 13 -1.43 -3.83 5.13
N ALA A 14 -1.99 -3.08 6.08
CA ALA A 14 -3.21 -2.31 5.84
C ALA A 14 -3.00 -1.24 4.76
N VAL A 15 -1.85 -0.54 4.78
CA VAL A 15 -1.48 0.44 3.76
C VAL A 15 -1.30 -0.23 2.40
N ALA A 16 -0.60 -1.36 2.34
CA ALA A 16 -0.39 -2.10 1.10
C ALA A 16 -1.74 -2.45 0.43
N VAL A 17 -2.67 -3.04 1.19
CA VAL A 17 -4.00 -3.40 0.68
C VAL A 17 -4.82 -2.16 0.32
N GLY A 18 -4.87 -1.15 1.20
CA GLY A 18 -5.66 0.06 0.99
C GLY A 18 -5.25 0.82 -0.27
N MET A 19 -3.94 0.97 -0.51
CA MET A 19 -3.43 1.66 -1.70
C MET A 19 -3.69 0.87 -2.99
N SER A 20 -3.55 -0.46 -2.96
CA SER A 20 -3.90 -1.30 -4.11
C SER A 20 -5.38 -1.18 -4.48
N VAL A 21 -6.28 -1.19 -3.49
CA VAL A 21 -7.71 -1.01 -3.71
C VAL A 21 -8.01 0.38 -4.27
N ALA A 22 -7.39 1.43 -3.70
CA ALA A 22 -7.56 2.80 -4.16
C ALA A 22 -7.18 2.97 -5.64
N VAL A 23 -6.05 2.39 -6.07
CA VAL A 23 -5.61 2.43 -7.48
C VAL A 23 -6.64 1.79 -8.41
N VAL A 24 -7.15 0.62 -8.05
CA VAL A 24 -8.14 -0.09 -8.85
C VAL A 24 -9.43 0.73 -8.93
N VAL A 25 -9.95 1.21 -7.80
CA VAL A 25 -11.22 1.96 -7.77
C VAL A 25 -11.11 3.30 -8.50
N LEU A 26 -10.09 4.12 -8.19
CA LEU A 26 -9.89 5.41 -8.87
C LEU A 26 -9.62 5.22 -10.36
N GLY A 27 -8.98 4.11 -10.75
CA GLY A 27 -8.80 3.78 -12.16
C GLY A 27 -10.05 3.36 -12.88
N THR A 28 -10.92 2.59 -12.25
CA THR A 28 -12.22 2.26 -12.83
C THR A 28 -13.12 3.48 -12.99
N LEU A 29 -13.01 4.46 -12.09
CA LEU A 29 -13.77 5.71 -12.19
C LEU A 29 -13.25 6.64 -13.30
N GLY A 30 -12.02 6.48 -13.78
CA GLY A 30 -11.41 7.37 -14.78
C GLY A 30 -11.15 8.80 -14.29
N HIS A 31 -11.21 9.04 -12.98
CA HIS A 31 -11.08 10.37 -12.36
C HIS A 31 -9.64 10.69 -11.91
N VAL A 32 -8.65 9.90 -12.33
CA VAL A 32 -7.26 10.03 -11.91
C VAL A 32 -6.29 9.81 -13.07
N GLU A 33 -5.27 10.67 -13.15
CA GLU A 33 -4.16 10.51 -14.09
C GLU A 33 -3.33 9.25 -13.79
N ILE A 34 -2.82 8.64 -14.86
CA ILE A 34 -1.97 7.43 -14.80
C ILE A 34 -0.73 7.67 -13.90
N SER A 35 -0.16 8.87 -13.95
CA SER A 35 0.97 9.29 -13.10
C SER A 35 0.68 9.10 -11.59
N THR A 36 -0.53 9.46 -11.18
CA THR A 36 -0.98 9.39 -9.79
C THR A 36 -1.32 7.95 -9.39
N GLN A 37 -1.93 7.17 -10.29
CA GLN A 37 -2.13 5.72 -10.09
C GLN A 37 -0.81 4.98 -9.87
N VAL A 38 0.19 5.24 -10.73
CA VAL A 38 1.49 4.58 -10.63
C VAL A 38 2.16 4.94 -9.30
N SER A 39 2.02 6.19 -8.85
CA SER A 39 2.53 6.64 -7.55
C SER A 39 1.84 5.93 -6.38
N LEU A 40 0.50 5.86 -6.38
CA LEU A 40 -0.27 5.15 -5.36
C LEU A 40 0.05 3.66 -5.32
N LEU A 41 0.17 3.03 -6.50
CA LEU A 41 0.54 1.62 -6.62
C LEU A 41 1.96 1.39 -6.10
N GLY A 42 2.90 2.27 -6.45
CA GLY A 42 4.28 2.23 -5.97
C GLY A 42 4.37 2.30 -4.46
N ILE A 43 3.58 3.16 -3.81
CA ILE A 43 3.51 3.25 -2.34
C ILE A 43 2.98 1.96 -1.73
N GLY A 44 1.90 1.39 -2.30
CA GLY A 44 1.32 0.12 -1.83
C GLY A 44 2.29 -1.06 -1.95
N LEU A 45 2.98 -1.18 -3.09
CA LEU A 45 3.99 -2.21 -3.34
C LEU A 45 5.22 -2.02 -2.45
N PHE A 46 5.63 -0.78 -2.20
CA PHE A 46 6.73 -0.49 -1.29
C PHE A 46 6.40 -0.88 0.15
N ALA A 47 5.20 -0.55 0.64
CA ALA A 47 4.74 -0.99 1.96
C ALA A 47 4.71 -2.53 2.07
N LEU A 48 4.29 -3.22 1.00
CA LEU A 48 4.31 -4.67 0.94
C LEU A 48 5.75 -5.23 0.96
N ALA A 49 6.67 -4.60 0.23
CA ALA A 49 8.08 -4.99 0.22
C ALA A 49 8.72 -4.80 1.61
N LEU A 50 8.37 -3.72 2.33
CA LEU A 50 8.82 -3.52 3.70
C LEU A 50 8.29 -4.59 4.65
N VAL A 51 7.05 -5.05 4.47
CA VAL A 51 6.51 -6.19 5.23
C VAL A 51 7.29 -7.46 4.92
N ALA A 52 7.52 -7.76 3.64
CA ALA A 52 8.21 -8.97 3.20
C ALA A 52 9.68 -9.02 3.65
N LEU A 53 10.38 -7.88 3.68
CA LEU A 53 11.78 -7.79 4.11
C LEU A 53 11.93 -7.88 5.64
N ARG A 54 10.88 -7.54 6.39
CA ARG A 54 10.86 -7.57 7.87
C ARG A 54 10.33 -8.89 8.43
N GLN A 55 10.04 -9.85 7.56
CA GLN A 55 9.53 -11.18 7.91
C GLN A 55 10.67 -12.17 8.17
#